data_AF-A0A9P7X6J0-F1
#
_entry.id   AF-A0A9P7X6J0-F1
#
_cell.length_a   1.000
_cell.length_b   1.000
_cell.length_c   1.000
_cell.angle_alpha   90.00
_cell.angle_beta   90.00
_cell.angle_gamma   90.00
#
_symmetry.space_group_name_H-M   'P 1'
#
loop_
_entity.id
_entity.type
_entity.pdbx_description
1 polymer ?
#
loop_
_entity_poly.entity_id
_entity_poly.type
_entity_poly.pdbx_seq_one_letter_code
_entity_poly.pdbx_strand_id
1 'polypeptide(L)'
;MSHHPRFKVLAGPSYKELKELPVNVDTKDGSPYFNIKTPDFEGRIVGNIKGFVDENGNVCTSKYFDRKDRTGTTWSIQIQGRFLKPVTANDVLFGNTFDGPLKLPWGTTAALQFASFVDPVLNHDLACDRPWALSPMISTMPHFKATHQPPSTPILEFDPLAEFNEDISGLFKDSSAAPNPLPQTASQRQKYFQDEELRKSIEFTPEVVLHVDFAYGYFQFPELYLTLPGGISFDLKKYWSNQPVRFVCCQRASTGTGPGKEYFVVQFDVPELGPHEDGDEDQEELETNVPTKTGTKAAVIDDKALADDID
;
A
#
# COMPACT_ATOMS: atom_id res chain seq x y z
N MET A 1 -3.90 8.45 35.22
CA MET A 1 -4.65 8.45 33.95
C MET A 1 -4.16 7.25 33.17
N SER A 2 -5.05 6.31 32.85
CA SER A 2 -4.70 5.12 32.05
C SER A 2 -4.41 5.59 30.62
N HIS A 3 -3.17 5.49 30.16
CA HIS A 3 -2.84 5.71 28.75
C HIS A 3 -3.21 4.45 27.98
N HIS A 4 -4.41 4.43 27.40
CA HIS A 4 -4.68 3.50 26.32
C HIS A 4 -3.69 3.77 25.18
N PRO A 5 -3.08 2.72 24.59
CA PRO A 5 -2.23 2.91 23.42
C PRO A 5 -3.06 3.62 22.35
N ARG A 6 -2.44 4.58 21.66
CA ARG A 6 -3.06 5.34 20.57
C ARG A 6 -2.50 4.85 19.25
N PHE A 7 -3.28 5.02 18.20
CA PHE A 7 -2.84 4.72 16.85
C PHE A 7 -1.62 5.55 16.49
N LYS A 8 -0.52 4.89 16.13
CA LYS A 8 0.72 5.56 15.71
C LYS A 8 1.15 5.05 14.34
N VAL A 9 1.83 5.92 13.61
CA VAL A 9 2.46 5.56 12.35
C VAL A 9 3.95 5.76 12.49
N LEU A 10 4.71 4.73 12.16
CA LEU A 10 6.16 4.72 12.24
C LEU A 10 6.75 4.44 10.85
N ALA A 11 7.96 4.92 10.60
CA ALA A 11 8.74 4.58 9.42
C ALA A 11 10.22 4.40 9.76
N GLY A 12 10.95 3.66 8.94
CA GLY A 12 12.37 3.41 9.14
C GLY A 12 13.00 2.60 8.01
N PRO A 13 14.34 2.48 7.99
CA PRO A 13 15.04 1.67 6.99
C PRO A 13 14.89 0.16 7.22
N SER A 14 14.50 -0.27 8.43
CA SER A 14 14.37 -1.68 8.81
C SER A 14 13.34 -1.85 9.94
N TYR A 15 12.95 -3.10 10.24
CA TYR A 15 12.06 -3.41 11.37
C TYR A 15 12.59 -2.95 12.74
N LYS A 16 13.89 -2.71 12.86
CA LYS A 16 14.56 -2.38 14.14
C LYS A 16 14.77 -0.87 14.35
N GLU A 17 14.57 -0.08 13.31
CA GLU A 17 14.94 1.35 13.28
C GLU A 17 13.74 2.23 12.93
N LEU A 18 12.61 1.96 13.57
CA LEU A 18 11.36 2.69 13.37
C LEU A 18 11.30 3.94 14.26
N LYS A 19 10.78 5.03 13.70
CA LYS A 19 10.51 6.31 14.36
C LYS A 19 9.20 6.86 13.85
N GLU A 20 8.61 7.80 14.58
CA GLU A 20 7.33 8.41 14.20
C GLU A 20 7.37 9.02 12.79
N LEU A 21 6.39 8.64 11.97
CA LEU A 21 6.16 9.16 10.63
C LEU A 21 5.20 10.35 10.73
N PRO A 22 5.54 11.52 10.17
CA PRO A 22 4.57 12.60 10.04
C PRO A 22 3.37 12.18 9.18
N VAL A 23 2.17 12.43 9.71
CA VAL A 23 0.89 12.11 9.07
C VAL A 23 0.13 13.40 8.77
N ASN A 24 -0.55 13.46 7.62
CA ASN A 24 -1.42 14.58 7.22
C ASN A 24 -0.66 15.92 7.14
N VAL A 25 0.51 15.93 6.50
CA VAL A 25 1.35 17.12 6.36
C VAL A 25 1.04 17.86 5.06
N ASP A 26 0.28 18.94 5.16
CA ASP A 26 -0.16 19.77 4.02
C ASP A 26 0.80 20.94 3.68
N THR A 27 2.12 20.72 3.72
CA THR A 27 3.08 21.82 3.52
C THR A 27 4.00 21.60 2.33
N LYS A 28 4.14 22.64 1.48
CA LYS A 28 5.20 22.73 0.46
C LYS A 28 6.54 23.16 1.06
N ASP A 29 6.49 23.89 2.18
CA ASP A 29 7.65 24.51 2.80
C ASP A 29 8.38 23.53 3.76
N GLY A 30 9.20 22.64 3.20
CA GLY A 30 10.35 22.00 3.87
C GLY A 30 10.13 21.26 5.20
N SER A 31 8.90 21.03 5.65
CA SER A 31 8.54 20.36 6.91
C SER A 31 7.63 19.14 6.68
N PRO A 32 7.55 18.22 7.64
CA PRO A 32 8.47 17.10 7.76
C PRO A 32 7.94 15.90 6.97
N TYR A 33 8.69 15.47 5.96
CA TYR A 33 8.66 14.08 5.50
C TYR A 33 9.65 13.26 6.31
N PHE A 34 9.40 11.95 6.42
CA PHE A 34 10.37 11.05 7.01
C PHE A 34 11.49 10.74 6.02
N ASN A 35 12.73 11.08 6.34
CA ASN A 35 13.87 10.83 5.47
C ASN A 35 14.44 9.43 5.70
N ILE A 36 14.66 8.70 4.62
CA ILE A 36 15.40 7.45 4.60
C ILE A 36 16.68 7.66 3.84
N LYS A 37 17.80 7.28 4.46
CA LYS A 37 19.12 7.33 3.85
C LYS A 37 19.92 6.12 4.29
N THR A 38 20.06 5.15 3.39
CA THR A 38 20.85 3.94 3.57
C THR A 38 21.88 3.82 2.44
N PRO A 39 22.78 2.83 2.47
CA PRO A 39 23.67 2.56 1.34
C PRO A 39 22.97 2.08 0.06
N ASP A 40 21.70 1.66 0.14
CA ASP A 40 20.97 1.03 -0.96
C ASP A 40 19.74 1.85 -1.41
N PHE A 41 19.26 2.79 -0.60
CA PHE A 41 18.08 3.60 -0.90
C PHE A 41 18.19 4.98 -0.25
N GLU A 42 17.77 6.01 -0.97
CA GLU A 42 17.47 7.32 -0.39
C GLU A 42 16.09 7.79 -0.81
N GLY A 43 15.35 8.38 0.12
CA GLY A 43 14.00 8.83 -0.16
C GLY A 43 13.30 9.47 1.02
N ARG A 44 12.03 9.76 0.81
CA ARG A 44 11.13 10.48 1.71
C ARG A 44 9.81 9.76 1.77
N ILE A 45 9.19 9.71 2.95
CA ILE A 45 7.87 9.10 3.17
C ILE A 45 6.94 10.11 3.85
N VAL A 46 5.68 10.13 3.41
CA VAL A 46 4.57 10.83 4.08
C VAL A 46 3.39 9.88 4.20
N GLY A 47 2.74 9.87 5.36
CA GLY A 47 1.47 9.17 5.57
C GLY A 47 0.30 10.13 5.49
N ASN A 48 -0.82 9.69 4.91
CA ASN A 48 -2.09 10.40 5.01
C ASN A 48 -3.14 9.43 5.56
N ILE A 49 -3.90 9.82 6.58
CA ILE A 49 -4.92 8.96 7.20
C ILE A 49 -6.14 9.81 7.58
N LYS A 50 -7.32 9.48 7.03
CA LYS A 50 -8.57 10.16 7.38
C LYS A 50 -8.89 9.93 8.85
N GLY A 51 -9.29 11.00 9.55
CA GLY A 51 -9.65 10.93 10.96
C GLY A 51 -8.48 10.66 11.91
N PHE A 52 -7.23 10.81 11.46
CA PHE A 52 -6.06 10.64 12.32
C PHE A 52 -6.12 11.56 13.55
N VAL A 53 -5.80 11.01 14.72
CA VAL A 53 -5.77 11.73 16.00
C VAL A 53 -4.36 11.71 16.56
N ASP A 54 -3.78 12.89 16.79
CA ASP A 54 -2.40 13.04 17.28
C ASP A 54 -2.21 12.69 18.77
N GLU A 55 -0.97 12.78 19.24
CA GLU A 55 -0.61 12.57 20.65
C GLU A 55 -1.23 13.58 21.63
N ASN A 56 -1.82 14.67 21.13
CA ASN A 56 -2.54 15.66 21.93
C ASN A 56 -4.06 15.46 21.88
N GLY A 57 -4.56 14.52 21.07
CA GLY A 57 -5.99 14.26 20.90
C GLY A 57 -6.65 15.14 19.83
N ASN A 58 -5.86 15.85 19.02
CA ASN A 58 -6.38 16.67 17.93
C ASN A 58 -6.61 15.82 16.68
N VAL A 59 -7.75 16.01 16.02
CA VAL A 59 -8.00 15.44 14.70
C VAL A 59 -7.18 16.21 13.67
N CYS A 60 -6.25 15.54 13.01
CA CYS A 60 -5.44 16.11 11.93
C CYS A 60 -6.15 15.90 10.60
N THR A 61 -6.55 16.96 9.92
CA THR A 61 -7.10 16.89 8.55
C THR A 61 -5.99 17.04 7.52
N SER A 62 -6.18 16.51 6.31
CA SER A 62 -5.28 16.74 5.18
C SER A 62 -6.04 17.08 3.91
N LYS A 63 -5.56 18.10 3.19
CA LYS A 63 -5.97 18.49 1.84
C LYS A 63 -5.70 17.41 0.80
N TYR A 64 -4.86 16.42 1.11
CA TYR A 64 -4.64 15.25 0.26
C TYR A 64 -5.97 14.60 -0.14
N PHE A 65 -6.91 14.47 0.82
CA PHE A 65 -8.20 13.84 0.60
C PHE A 65 -9.24 14.71 -0.12
N ASP A 66 -8.97 16.01 -0.28
CA ASP A 66 -9.84 16.94 -1.02
C ASP A 66 -9.54 16.90 -2.53
N ARG A 67 -8.44 16.25 -2.93
CA ARG A 67 -8.03 16.14 -4.32
C ARG A 67 -8.99 15.22 -5.09
N LYS A 68 -9.31 15.62 -6.32
CA LYS A 68 -10.20 14.86 -7.20
C LYS A 68 -9.67 13.44 -7.47
N ASP A 69 -8.36 13.33 -7.68
CA ASP A 69 -7.67 12.06 -7.93
C ASP A 69 -7.44 11.20 -6.66
N ARG A 70 -8.04 11.58 -5.53
CA ARG A 70 -8.02 10.85 -4.24
C ARG A 70 -9.42 10.62 -3.68
N THR A 71 -10.43 10.68 -4.55
CA THR A 71 -11.81 10.35 -4.20
C THR A 71 -11.87 8.90 -3.73
N GLY A 72 -12.59 8.63 -2.62
CA GLY A 72 -12.69 7.29 -2.04
C GLY A 72 -11.50 6.85 -1.18
N THR A 73 -10.30 7.42 -1.37
CA THR A 73 -9.11 7.09 -0.55
C THR A 73 -9.31 7.45 0.92
N THR A 74 -8.95 6.55 1.83
CA THR A 74 -9.05 6.76 3.29
C THR A 74 -7.69 6.82 3.97
N TRP A 75 -6.65 6.29 3.33
CA TRP A 75 -5.28 6.37 3.78
C TRP A 75 -4.31 6.25 2.60
N SER A 76 -3.07 6.67 2.83
CA SER A 76 -2.01 6.64 1.84
C SER A 76 -0.62 6.57 2.48
N ILE A 77 0.30 5.92 1.78
CA ILE A 77 1.74 5.99 2.03
C ILE A 77 2.40 6.51 0.75
N GLN A 78 2.80 7.78 0.76
CA GLN A 78 3.54 8.40 -0.34
C GLN A 78 5.03 8.20 -0.15
N ILE A 79 5.74 7.80 -1.21
CA ILE A 79 7.18 7.66 -1.23
C ILE A 79 7.76 8.39 -2.44
N GLN A 80 8.80 9.19 -2.21
CA GLN A 80 9.67 9.70 -3.27
C GLN A 80 11.11 9.29 -2.98
N GLY A 81 11.76 8.60 -3.91
CA GLY A 81 13.10 8.07 -3.66
C GLY A 81 13.74 7.41 -4.87
N ARG A 82 14.97 6.93 -4.68
CA ARG A 82 15.70 6.13 -5.67
C ARG A 82 16.56 5.07 -5.01
N PHE A 83 16.80 4.00 -5.75
CA PHE A 83 17.71 2.94 -5.36
C PHE A 83 19.15 3.37 -5.70
N LEU A 84 20.06 3.22 -4.74
CA LEU A 84 21.45 3.65 -4.87
C LEU A 84 22.36 2.58 -5.48
N LYS A 85 21.83 1.36 -5.66
CA LYS A 85 22.44 0.28 -6.42
C LYS A 85 21.42 -0.24 -7.44
N PRO A 86 21.86 -0.59 -8.66
CA PRO A 86 20.97 -1.17 -9.65
C PRO A 86 20.26 -2.42 -9.10
N VAL A 87 18.94 -2.46 -9.27
CA VAL A 87 18.08 -3.59 -8.86
C VAL A 87 16.97 -3.76 -9.89
N THR A 88 16.62 -4.99 -10.22
CA THR A 88 15.53 -5.25 -11.17
C THR A 88 14.19 -4.85 -10.55
N ALA A 89 13.25 -4.36 -11.36
CA ALA A 89 11.91 -4.05 -10.88
C ALA A 89 11.14 -5.31 -10.42
N ASN A 90 11.54 -6.49 -10.92
CA ASN A 90 11.02 -7.78 -10.46
C ASN A 90 11.42 -8.13 -9.02
N ASP A 91 12.57 -7.63 -8.58
CA ASP A 91 13.14 -7.94 -7.28
C ASP A 91 12.87 -6.87 -6.22
N VAL A 92 12.28 -5.73 -6.59
CA VAL A 92 11.77 -4.77 -5.61
C VAL A 92 10.32 -5.08 -5.30
N LEU A 93 10.08 -5.59 -4.09
CA LEU A 93 8.78 -5.98 -3.60
C LEU A 93 8.21 -4.95 -2.65
N PHE A 94 6.89 -4.78 -2.68
CA PHE A 94 6.15 -4.00 -1.72
C PHE A 94 4.91 -4.77 -1.26
N GLY A 95 4.52 -4.61 0.01
CA GLY A 95 3.31 -5.22 0.57
C GLY A 95 3.44 -5.46 2.06
N ASN A 96 2.72 -6.45 2.57
CA ASN A 96 2.60 -6.71 3.99
C ASN A 96 3.52 -7.83 4.49
N THR A 97 4.03 -7.64 5.71
CA THR A 97 4.74 -8.67 6.48
C THR A 97 4.22 -8.70 7.90
N PHE A 98 4.36 -9.85 8.55
CA PHE A 98 3.77 -10.12 9.85
C PHE A 98 4.83 -10.70 10.79
N ASP A 99 4.80 -10.31 12.07
CA ASP A 99 5.74 -10.77 13.10
C ASP A 99 5.47 -12.20 13.56
N GLY A 100 4.22 -12.62 13.46
CA GLY A 100 3.76 -13.94 13.88
C GLY A 100 2.57 -14.44 13.07
N PRO A 101 2.15 -15.69 13.32
CA PRO A 101 1.09 -16.34 12.56
C PRO A 101 -0.23 -15.55 12.57
N LEU A 102 -0.95 -15.64 11.45
CA LEU A 102 -2.28 -15.06 11.29
C LEU A 102 -3.36 -16.08 11.68
N LYS A 103 -4.45 -15.58 12.28
CA LYS A 103 -5.67 -16.37 12.48
C LYS A 103 -6.53 -16.25 11.23
N LEU A 104 -6.38 -17.16 10.29
CA LEU A 104 -7.12 -17.11 9.02
C LEU A 104 -8.59 -17.53 9.23
N PRO A 105 -9.59 -16.67 8.93
CA PRO A 105 -11.00 -17.04 9.07
C PRO A 105 -11.44 -18.11 8.07
N TRP A 106 -12.55 -18.77 8.39
CA TRP A 106 -13.39 -19.42 7.38
C TRP A 106 -13.86 -18.33 6.38
N GLY A 107 -13.40 -18.41 5.12
CA GLY A 107 -13.62 -17.34 4.12
C GLY A 107 -12.34 -16.64 3.65
N THR A 108 -11.16 -17.00 4.17
CA THR A 108 -9.85 -16.53 3.67
C THR A 108 -9.70 -16.65 2.15
N THR A 109 -10.34 -17.65 1.54
CA THR A 109 -10.39 -17.80 0.08
C THR A 109 -10.97 -16.57 -0.63
N ALA A 110 -12.01 -15.92 -0.09
CA ALA A 110 -12.61 -14.72 -0.67
C ALA A 110 -11.69 -13.50 -0.54
N ALA A 111 -11.02 -13.33 0.61
CA ALA A 111 -10.04 -12.27 0.81
C ALA A 111 -8.80 -12.45 -0.09
N LEU A 112 -8.33 -13.69 -0.25
CA LEU A 112 -7.25 -14.04 -1.17
C LEU A 112 -7.65 -13.81 -2.63
N GLN A 113 -8.88 -14.20 -3.01
CA GLN A 113 -9.42 -13.93 -4.34
C GLN A 113 -9.52 -12.43 -4.63
N PHE A 114 -9.98 -11.64 -3.65
CA PHE A 114 -10.00 -10.19 -3.78
C PHE A 114 -8.59 -9.62 -3.90
N ALA A 115 -7.64 -10.08 -3.10
CA ALA A 115 -6.25 -9.65 -3.19
C ALA A 115 -5.63 -9.97 -4.55
N SER A 116 -5.93 -11.16 -5.11
CA SER A 116 -5.51 -11.54 -6.47
C SER A 116 -6.25 -10.80 -7.58
N PHE A 117 -7.48 -10.33 -7.32
CA PHE A 117 -8.20 -9.45 -8.24
C PHE A 117 -7.58 -8.06 -8.27
N VAL A 118 -7.27 -7.49 -7.11
CA VAL A 118 -6.62 -6.17 -6.97
C VAL A 118 -5.19 -6.21 -7.49
N ASP A 119 -4.45 -7.29 -7.22
CA ASP A 119 -3.08 -7.48 -7.65
C ASP A 119 -2.83 -8.93 -8.12
N PRO A 120 -2.91 -9.19 -9.43
CA PRO A 120 -2.74 -10.52 -10.00
C PRO A 120 -1.34 -11.11 -9.82
N VAL A 121 -0.35 -10.30 -9.45
CA VAL A 121 1.05 -10.73 -9.26
C VAL A 121 1.48 -10.69 -7.79
N LEU A 122 0.52 -10.47 -6.89
CA LEU A 122 0.69 -10.66 -5.46
C LEU A 122 1.01 -12.13 -5.16
N ASN A 123 2.12 -12.34 -4.46
CA ASN A 123 2.49 -13.63 -3.91
C ASN A 123 2.43 -13.56 -2.39
N HIS A 124 2.16 -14.68 -1.74
CA HIS A 124 2.03 -14.72 -0.30
C HIS A 124 2.41 -16.09 0.27
N ASP A 125 2.80 -16.09 1.53
CA ASP A 125 2.82 -17.28 2.37
C ASP A 125 2.15 -16.89 3.69
N LEU A 126 0.84 -17.13 3.79
CA LEU A 126 0.05 -16.78 4.98
C LEU A 126 0.08 -17.86 6.07
N ALA A 127 0.64 -19.03 5.78
CA ALA A 127 0.60 -20.20 6.65
C ALA A 127 1.91 -20.43 7.42
N CYS A 128 2.98 -19.71 7.07
CA CYS A 128 4.26 -19.80 7.78
C CYS A 128 4.28 -19.01 9.11
N ASP A 129 5.34 -19.20 9.90
CA ASP A 129 5.50 -18.56 11.21
C ASP A 129 5.58 -17.03 11.15
N ARG A 130 6.04 -16.49 10.02
CA ARG A 130 6.11 -15.06 9.72
C ARG A 130 5.48 -14.78 8.37
N PRO A 131 4.15 -14.67 8.33
CA PRO A 131 3.42 -14.46 7.11
C PRO A 131 3.90 -13.25 6.30
N TRP A 132 3.64 -13.29 5.00
CA TRP A 132 3.85 -12.15 4.11
C TRP A 132 2.92 -12.21 2.90
N ALA A 133 2.61 -11.04 2.35
CA ALA A 133 1.90 -10.85 1.09
C ALA A 133 2.57 -9.69 0.34
N LEU A 134 3.30 -10.00 -0.72
CA LEU A 134 4.21 -9.08 -1.41
C LEU A 134 4.05 -9.19 -2.91
N SER A 135 4.16 -8.06 -3.58
CA SER A 135 4.07 -7.95 -5.04
C SER A 135 5.22 -7.07 -5.56
N PRO A 136 5.68 -7.26 -6.81
CA PRO A 136 6.58 -6.30 -7.44
C PRO A 136 6.03 -4.88 -7.31
N MET A 137 6.83 -3.97 -6.76
CA MET A 137 6.42 -2.59 -6.47
C MET A 137 5.91 -1.87 -7.73
N ILE A 138 6.51 -2.17 -8.88
CA ILE A 138 6.13 -1.64 -10.18
C ILE A 138 4.71 -2.05 -10.63
N SER A 139 4.16 -3.13 -10.07
CA SER A 139 2.84 -3.65 -10.40
C SER A 139 1.78 -3.29 -9.36
N THR A 140 2.15 -3.26 -8.07
CA THR A 140 1.19 -3.14 -6.95
C THR A 140 0.81 -1.72 -6.59
N MET A 141 1.68 -0.74 -6.88
CA MET A 141 1.40 0.66 -6.54
C MET A 141 0.22 1.15 -7.39
N PRO A 142 -0.85 1.74 -6.84
CA PRO A 142 -1.95 2.31 -7.62
C PRO A 142 -1.55 3.63 -8.28
N HIS A 143 -0.55 4.33 -7.73
CA HIS A 143 -0.02 5.55 -8.31
C HIS A 143 1.49 5.41 -8.45
N PHE A 144 1.99 5.46 -9.69
CA PHE A 144 3.40 5.32 -9.96
C PHE A 144 3.88 6.34 -10.99
N LYS A 145 5.00 6.99 -10.65
CA LYS A 145 5.70 7.90 -11.54
C LYS A 145 7.19 7.65 -11.43
N ALA A 146 7.85 7.53 -12.58
CA ALA A 146 9.29 7.44 -12.69
C ALA A 146 9.82 8.63 -13.48
N THR A 147 10.90 9.22 -12.99
CA THR A 147 11.59 10.32 -13.65
C THR A 147 13.07 10.00 -13.74
N HIS A 148 13.63 10.13 -14.95
CA HIS A 148 15.07 10.03 -15.14
C HIS A 148 15.74 11.32 -14.70
N GLN A 149 16.73 11.22 -13.83
CA GLN A 149 17.46 12.32 -13.24
C GLN A 149 18.90 11.88 -12.92
N PRO A 150 19.94 12.67 -13.27
CA PRO A 150 21.32 12.30 -12.95
C PRO A 150 21.54 12.05 -11.44
N PRO A 151 22.39 11.08 -11.05
CA PRO A 151 22.59 10.73 -9.64
C PRO A 151 23.16 11.88 -8.80
N SER A 152 23.93 12.78 -9.44
CA SER A 152 24.53 13.96 -8.82
C SER A 152 23.53 15.05 -8.49
N THR A 153 22.32 15.00 -9.06
CA THR A 153 21.29 15.99 -8.78
C THR A 153 20.49 15.57 -7.54
N PRO A 154 20.19 16.49 -6.61
CA PRO A 154 19.29 16.22 -5.49
C PRO A 154 17.92 15.77 -6.01
N ILE A 155 17.28 14.81 -5.33
CA ILE A 155 15.90 14.43 -5.60
C ILE A 155 15.03 15.69 -5.63
N LEU A 156 14.15 15.78 -6.63
CA LEU A 156 13.19 16.87 -6.81
C LEU A 156 12.47 17.23 -5.50
N GLU A 157 12.00 18.47 -5.41
CA GLU A 157 11.17 18.88 -4.28
C GLU A 157 9.95 17.96 -4.15
N PHE A 158 9.64 17.56 -2.92
CA PHE A 158 8.53 16.67 -2.63
C PHE A 158 7.30 17.50 -2.26
N ASP A 159 6.33 17.55 -3.18
CA ASP A 159 5.02 18.15 -2.92
C ASP A 159 4.00 17.02 -2.67
N PRO A 160 3.64 16.72 -1.41
CA PRO A 160 2.68 15.65 -1.10
C PRO A 160 1.28 15.95 -1.65
N LEU A 161 0.99 17.21 -1.98
CA LEU A 161 -0.31 17.64 -2.52
C LEU A 161 -0.31 17.74 -4.05
N ALA A 162 0.81 17.46 -4.72
CA ALA A 162 0.86 17.50 -6.18
C ALA A 162 -0.06 16.44 -6.80
N GLU A 163 -0.88 16.87 -7.78
CA GLU A 163 -1.70 15.98 -8.59
C GLU A 163 -0.86 14.84 -9.17
N PHE A 164 -1.39 13.63 -9.06
CA PHE A 164 -0.65 12.45 -9.47
C PHE A 164 -1.04 12.11 -10.91
N ASN A 165 -0.03 11.96 -11.75
CA ASN A 165 -0.20 11.48 -13.12
C ASN A 165 0.70 10.27 -13.30
N GLU A 166 0.11 9.17 -13.74
CA GLU A 166 0.82 7.93 -14.07
C GLU A 166 1.82 8.22 -15.21
N ASP A 167 3.10 7.93 -14.99
CA ASP A 167 4.15 8.17 -15.99
C ASP A 167 5.34 7.26 -15.72
N ILE A 168 5.51 6.26 -16.57
CA ILE A 168 6.63 5.32 -16.51
C ILE A 168 7.74 5.62 -17.53
N SER A 169 7.66 6.73 -18.26
CA SER A 169 8.65 7.05 -19.31
C SER A 169 10.07 7.11 -18.78
N GLY A 170 10.26 7.60 -17.54
CA GLY A 170 11.55 7.65 -16.85
C GLY A 170 12.18 6.29 -16.55
N LEU A 171 11.47 5.18 -16.73
CA LEU A 171 12.03 3.82 -16.63
C LEU A 171 12.84 3.42 -17.86
N PHE A 172 12.62 4.08 -19.00
CA PHE A 172 13.22 3.72 -20.29
C PHE A 172 14.30 4.73 -20.67
N LYS A 173 15.57 4.30 -20.66
CA LYS A 173 16.70 5.15 -21.07
C LYS A 173 16.63 5.58 -22.54
N ASP A 174 16.08 4.70 -23.39
CA ASP A 174 15.84 4.96 -24.79
C ASP A 174 14.33 4.84 -25.06
N SER A 175 13.74 5.87 -25.68
CA SER A 175 12.34 5.87 -26.08
C SER A 175 11.99 4.72 -27.04
N SER A 176 12.97 4.15 -27.75
CA SER A 176 12.76 2.98 -28.61
C SER A 176 12.48 1.69 -27.84
N ALA A 177 12.92 1.60 -26.58
CA ALA A 177 12.68 0.45 -25.70
C ALA A 177 11.35 0.56 -24.92
N ALA A 178 10.72 1.74 -24.93
CA ALA A 178 9.44 1.96 -24.28
C ALA A 178 8.28 1.32 -25.06
N PRO A 179 7.26 0.78 -24.38
CA PRO A 179 6.06 0.33 -25.05
C PRO A 179 5.35 1.51 -25.73
N ASN A 180 4.72 1.23 -26.87
CA ASN A 180 3.94 2.22 -27.62
C ASN A 180 2.54 1.62 -27.94
N PRO A 181 1.46 2.12 -27.31
CA PRO A 181 1.44 3.24 -26.36
C PRO A 181 2.05 2.88 -24.99
N LEU A 182 2.53 3.90 -24.27
CA LEU A 182 2.90 3.78 -22.86
C LEU A 182 1.62 3.56 -22.02
N PRO A 183 1.64 2.70 -20.98
CA PRO A 183 0.61 2.67 -19.96
C PRO A 183 0.37 4.07 -19.38
N GLN A 184 -0.90 4.48 -19.32
CA GLN A 184 -1.35 5.77 -18.80
C GLN A 184 -2.19 5.66 -17.53
N THR A 185 -2.51 4.43 -17.09
CA THR A 185 -3.26 4.17 -15.84
C THR A 185 -2.64 3.02 -15.05
N ALA A 186 -2.99 2.92 -13.77
CA ALA A 186 -2.54 1.85 -12.88
C ALA A 186 -2.88 0.47 -13.44
N SER A 187 -4.12 0.29 -13.90
CA SER A 187 -4.62 -0.94 -14.52
C SER A 187 -3.80 -1.35 -15.75
N GLN A 188 -3.48 -0.38 -16.62
CA GLN A 188 -2.66 -0.62 -17.81
C GLN A 188 -1.22 -0.98 -17.45
N ARG A 189 -0.62 -0.28 -16.46
CA ARG A 189 0.74 -0.56 -15.98
C ARG A 189 0.81 -1.94 -15.35
N GLN A 190 -0.13 -2.26 -14.46
CA GLN A 190 -0.21 -3.55 -13.80
C GLN A 190 -0.32 -4.66 -14.84
N LYS A 191 -1.23 -4.53 -15.82
CA LYS A 191 -1.36 -5.49 -16.94
C LYS A 191 -0.06 -5.64 -17.74
N TYR A 192 0.63 -4.54 -18.04
CA TYR A 192 1.91 -4.59 -18.75
C TYR A 192 2.98 -5.33 -17.94
N PHE A 193 3.11 -5.00 -16.66
CA PHE A 193 4.05 -5.64 -15.74
C PHE A 193 3.46 -6.86 -15.03
N GLN A 194 2.42 -7.52 -15.58
CA GLN A 194 2.04 -8.88 -15.18
C GLN A 194 3.07 -9.89 -15.69
N ASP A 195 3.69 -9.61 -16.84
CA ASP A 195 4.78 -10.40 -17.42
C ASP A 195 6.08 -10.23 -16.61
N GLU A 196 6.63 -11.35 -16.15
CA GLU A 196 7.87 -11.38 -15.36
C GLU A 196 9.09 -10.94 -16.16
N GLU A 197 9.18 -11.26 -17.44
CA GLU A 197 10.32 -10.91 -18.27
C GLU A 197 10.35 -9.39 -18.55
N LEU A 198 9.18 -8.76 -18.65
CA LEU A 198 9.08 -7.29 -18.71
C LEU A 198 9.49 -6.65 -17.37
N ARG A 199 9.17 -7.25 -16.22
CA ARG A 199 9.67 -6.74 -14.93
C ARG A 199 11.19 -6.89 -14.79
N LYS A 200 11.75 -7.99 -15.29
CA LYS A 200 13.21 -8.24 -15.27
C LYS A 200 13.98 -7.32 -16.21
N SER A 201 13.36 -6.86 -17.30
CA SER A 201 13.99 -5.95 -18.25
C SER A 201 14.09 -4.50 -17.74
N ILE A 202 13.29 -4.13 -16.73
CA ILE A 202 13.38 -2.84 -16.06
C ILE A 202 14.36 -2.90 -14.90
N GLU A 203 15.28 -1.95 -14.87
CA GLU A 203 16.23 -1.77 -13.79
C GLU A 203 15.99 -0.42 -13.10
N PHE A 204 15.74 -0.44 -11.80
CA PHE A 204 15.80 0.76 -10.98
C PHE A 204 17.26 1.07 -10.67
N THR A 205 17.72 2.22 -11.15
CA THR A 205 19.10 2.69 -11.01
C THR A 205 19.14 3.99 -10.19
N PRO A 206 20.33 4.47 -9.79
CA PRO A 206 20.45 5.78 -9.15
C PRO A 206 20.00 6.96 -10.03
N GLU A 207 19.74 6.72 -11.31
CA GLU A 207 19.21 7.72 -12.23
C GLU A 207 17.68 7.76 -12.27
N VAL A 208 16.99 6.82 -11.62
CA VAL A 208 15.53 6.72 -11.66
C VAL A 208 14.97 7.14 -10.32
N VAL A 209 14.32 8.29 -10.28
CA VAL A 209 13.56 8.75 -9.12
C VAL A 209 12.12 8.28 -9.28
N LEU A 210 11.66 7.53 -8.28
CA LEU A 210 10.29 7.07 -8.17
C LEU A 210 9.52 8.02 -7.27
N HIS A 211 8.31 8.35 -7.69
CA HIS A 211 7.26 8.90 -6.85
C HIS A 211 6.10 7.91 -6.91
N VAL A 212 5.80 7.27 -5.79
CA VAL A 212 4.73 6.27 -5.69
C VAL A 212 3.84 6.60 -4.52
N ASP A 213 2.59 6.17 -4.60
CA ASP A 213 1.61 6.40 -3.55
C ASP A 213 0.73 5.15 -3.41
N PHE A 214 0.86 4.47 -2.27
CA PHE A 214 0.07 3.29 -1.93
C PHE A 214 -1.17 3.75 -1.17
N ALA A 215 -2.28 3.88 -1.90
CA ALA A 215 -3.46 4.62 -1.45
C ALA A 215 -4.74 3.86 -1.80
N TYR A 216 -5.60 3.64 -0.81
CA TYR A 216 -6.85 2.89 -1.00
C TYR A 216 -7.97 3.37 -0.08
N GLY A 217 -9.21 3.02 -0.44
CA GLY A 217 -10.43 3.27 0.34
C GLY A 217 -11.02 2.05 1.04
N TYR A 218 -10.62 0.85 0.63
CA TYR A 218 -11.21 -0.40 1.14
C TYR A 218 -10.66 -0.84 2.51
N PHE A 219 -9.56 -0.26 2.99
CA PHE A 219 -9.12 -0.43 4.38
C PHE A 219 -9.38 0.84 5.18
N GLN A 220 -9.92 0.70 6.39
CA GLN A 220 -10.17 1.82 7.28
C GLN A 220 -9.32 1.69 8.54
N PHE A 221 -8.60 2.75 8.90
CA PHE A 221 -7.80 2.83 10.13
C PHE A 221 -8.38 3.90 11.05
N PRO A 222 -8.28 3.73 12.38
CA PRO A 222 -7.62 2.63 13.12
C PRO A 222 -8.49 1.37 13.33
N GLU A 223 -9.71 1.33 12.82
CA GLU A 223 -10.66 0.24 13.07
C GLU A 223 -10.30 -1.08 12.37
N LEU A 224 -9.46 -1.03 11.32
CA LEU A 224 -8.99 -2.14 10.51
C LEU A 224 -10.12 -2.97 9.86
N TYR A 225 -11.09 -2.29 9.26
CA TYR A 225 -12.11 -2.93 8.43
C TYR A 225 -11.66 -3.04 6.97
N LEU A 226 -11.93 -4.19 6.34
CA LEU A 226 -11.89 -4.38 4.90
C LEU A 226 -13.30 -4.26 4.33
N THR A 227 -13.57 -3.23 3.53
CA THR A 227 -14.83 -3.04 2.82
C THR A 227 -14.67 -3.51 1.37
N LEU A 228 -15.36 -4.59 1.01
CA LEU A 228 -15.42 -5.08 -0.36
C LEU A 228 -16.54 -4.37 -1.16
N PRO A 229 -16.42 -4.33 -2.50
CA PRO A 229 -17.50 -3.90 -3.37
C PRO A 229 -18.79 -4.70 -3.12
N GLY A 230 -19.92 -4.00 -3.15
CA GLY A 230 -21.23 -4.58 -2.76
C GLY A 230 -21.56 -4.44 -1.28
N GLY A 231 -20.75 -3.74 -0.49
CA GLY A 231 -21.07 -3.33 0.90
C GLY A 231 -20.70 -4.35 1.98
N ILE A 232 -20.04 -5.45 1.62
CA ILE A 232 -19.59 -6.47 2.57
C ILE A 232 -18.37 -5.93 3.32
N SER A 233 -18.38 -5.99 4.65
CA SER A 233 -17.26 -5.53 5.49
C SER A 233 -16.76 -6.62 6.43
N PHE A 234 -15.44 -6.76 6.53
CA PHE A 234 -14.77 -7.71 7.42
C PHE A 234 -13.94 -6.96 8.47
N ASP A 235 -14.16 -7.26 9.75
CA ASP A 235 -13.29 -6.82 10.84
C ASP A 235 -12.00 -7.64 10.82
N LEU A 236 -10.87 -7.02 10.43
CA LEU A 236 -9.60 -7.73 10.37
C LEU A 236 -8.88 -7.79 11.71
N LYS A 237 -9.26 -7.01 12.72
CA LYS A 237 -8.58 -7.03 14.03
C LYS A 237 -8.62 -8.42 14.67
N LYS A 238 -9.75 -9.13 14.48
CA LYS A 238 -9.95 -10.51 14.97
C LYS A 238 -8.93 -11.51 14.40
N TYR A 239 -8.34 -11.19 13.24
CA TYR A 239 -7.44 -12.07 12.48
C TYR A 239 -5.97 -11.66 12.55
N TRP A 240 -5.71 -10.42 12.96
CA TRP A 240 -4.38 -9.81 12.95
C TRP A 240 -3.52 -10.11 14.19
N SER A 241 -4.03 -10.91 15.14
CA SER A 241 -3.28 -11.37 16.34
C SER A 241 -2.66 -10.23 17.16
N ASN A 242 -3.27 -9.03 17.18
CA ASN A 242 -2.77 -7.81 17.85
C ASN A 242 -1.34 -7.40 17.46
N GLN A 243 -0.84 -7.85 16.33
CA GLN A 243 0.46 -7.41 15.81
C GLN A 243 0.28 -6.12 14.99
N PRO A 244 1.33 -5.32 14.74
CA PRO A 244 1.19 -4.11 13.94
C PRO A 244 0.92 -4.45 12.48
N VAL A 245 0.33 -3.51 11.74
CA VAL A 245 0.20 -3.61 10.28
C VAL A 245 1.45 -3.03 9.66
N ARG A 246 2.25 -3.85 8.98
CA ARG A 246 3.48 -3.39 8.32
C ARG A 246 3.35 -3.38 6.81
N PHE A 247 3.86 -2.33 6.20
CA PHE A 247 4.11 -2.19 4.78
C PHE A 247 5.62 -2.12 4.56
N VAL A 248 6.15 -3.03 3.76
CA VAL A 248 7.59 -3.21 3.61
C VAL A 248 7.97 -3.13 2.14
N CYS A 249 8.91 -2.25 1.83
CA CYS A 249 9.68 -2.32 0.60
C CYS A 249 10.94 -3.12 0.85
N CYS A 250 11.13 -4.21 0.12
CA CYS A 250 12.28 -5.09 0.28
C CYS A 250 12.74 -5.66 -1.05
N GLN A 251 13.98 -6.15 -1.07
CA GLN A 251 14.46 -6.98 -2.14
C GLN A 251 13.83 -8.39 -2.00
N ARG A 252 13.48 -9.03 -3.12
CA ARG A 252 13.09 -10.43 -3.17
C ARG A 252 14.19 -11.31 -2.55
N ALA A 253 13.81 -12.26 -1.70
CA ALA A 253 14.77 -13.16 -1.08
C ALA A 253 15.53 -14.01 -2.11
N SER A 254 16.75 -14.42 -1.77
CA SER A 254 17.58 -15.27 -2.64
C SER A 254 16.99 -16.65 -2.93
N THR A 255 16.01 -17.08 -2.13
CA THR A 255 15.21 -18.30 -2.35
C THR A 255 14.24 -18.16 -3.54
N GLY A 256 14.04 -16.94 -4.06
CA GLY A 256 13.15 -16.62 -5.18
C GLY A 256 11.76 -16.14 -4.76
N THR A 257 11.38 -16.29 -3.48
CA THR A 257 10.06 -15.88 -2.97
C THR A 257 10.19 -15.23 -1.60
N GLY A 258 9.27 -14.30 -1.31
CA GLY A 258 9.17 -13.64 -0.01
C GLY A 258 10.19 -12.51 0.22
N PRO A 259 10.16 -11.93 1.44
CA PRO A 259 10.96 -10.77 1.80
C PRO A 259 12.43 -11.12 2.02
N GLY A 260 13.31 -10.34 1.40
CA GLY A 260 14.75 -10.30 1.66
C GLY A 260 15.15 -9.02 2.38
N LYS A 261 16.25 -8.39 1.93
CA LYS A 261 16.79 -7.16 2.53
C LYS A 261 15.80 -6.00 2.44
N GLU A 262 15.60 -5.27 3.54
CA GLU A 262 14.70 -4.12 3.61
C GLU A 262 15.31 -2.88 2.94
N TYR A 263 14.47 -2.13 2.23
CA TYR A 263 14.77 -0.76 1.80
C TYR A 263 14.12 0.24 2.74
N PHE A 264 12.86 -0.01 3.09
CA PHE A 264 12.13 0.74 4.10
C PHE A 264 10.92 -0.03 4.64
N VAL A 265 10.48 0.37 5.81
CA VAL A 265 9.30 -0.17 6.52
C VAL A 265 8.44 1.00 6.97
N VAL A 266 7.13 0.87 6.79
CA VAL A 266 6.11 1.71 7.41
C VAL A 266 5.23 0.82 8.28
N GLN A 267 5.03 1.21 9.54
CA GLN A 267 4.31 0.43 10.53
C GLN A 267 3.17 1.24 11.10
N PHE A 268 1.98 0.65 11.09
CA PHE A 268 0.78 1.21 11.70
C PHE A 268 0.55 0.42 13.00
N ASP A 269 0.81 1.08 14.13
CA ASP A 269 0.56 0.54 15.46
C ASP A 269 -0.90 0.77 15.81
N VAL A 270 -1.69 -0.27 15.58
CA VAL A 270 -3.13 -0.29 15.88
C VAL A 270 -3.31 -0.65 17.36
N PRO A 271 -3.99 0.19 18.17
CA PRO A 271 -4.16 -0.11 19.58
C PRO A 271 -5.09 -1.30 19.79
N GLU A 272 -4.79 -2.08 20.84
CA GLU A 272 -5.66 -3.18 21.27
C GLU A 272 -7.03 -2.63 21.68
N LEU A 273 -8.10 -3.30 21.24
CA LEU A 273 -9.39 -3.12 21.86
C LEU A 273 -9.34 -3.73 23.27
N GLY A 274 -9.97 -3.07 24.24
CA GLY A 274 -10.26 -3.73 25.52
C GLY A 274 -11.03 -5.04 25.29
N PRO A 275 -11.09 -5.95 26.29
CA PRO A 275 -11.72 -7.24 26.11
C PRO A 275 -13.13 -7.06 25.53
N HIS A 276 -13.35 -7.62 24.34
CA HIS A 276 -14.70 -8.00 23.94
C HIS A 276 -15.15 -8.99 25.01
N GLU A 277 -16.23 -8.66 25.73
CA GLU A 277 -16.94 -9.69 26.47
C GLU A 277 -17.32 -10.76 25.44
N ASP A 278 -16.86 -12.00 25.67
CA ASP A 278 -17.28 -13.18 24.92
C ASP A 278 -18.81 -13.33 25.11
N GLY A 279 -19.57 -12.58 24.34
CA GLY A 279 -21.01 -12.57 24.29
C GLY A 279 -21.44 -13.21 22.98
N ASP A 280 -21.69 -14.51 23.06
CA ASP A 280 -22.38 -15.37 22.09
C ASP A 280 -21.78 -15.50 20.67
N GLU A 281 -21.88 -16.71 20.14
CA GLU A 281 -21.63 -17.00 18.73
C GLU A 281 -22.62 -16.19 17.87
N ASP A 282 -22.26 -14.96 17.54
CA ASP A 282 -23.00 -14.15 16.57
C ASP A 282 -22.93 -14.88 15.22
N GLN A 283 -24.04 -15.50 14.84
CA GLN A 283 -24.33 -15.80 13.45
C GLN A 283 -24.16 -14.50 12.67
N GLU A 284 -23.22 -14.45 11.73
CA GLU A 284 -23.12 -13.35 10.77
C GLU A 284 -24.47 -13.21 10.05
N GLU A 285 -25.35 -12.35 10.56
CA GLU A 285 -26.49 -11.87 9.78
C GLU A 285 -25.92 -10.98 8.69
N LEU A 286 -25.88 -11.52 7.46
CA LEU A 286 -25.76 -10.75 6.24
C LEU A 286 -26.86 -9.68 6.24
N GLU A 287 -26.52 -8.44 6.59
CA GLU A 287 -27.43 -7.30 6.37
C GLU A 287 -27.53 -7.01 4.86
N THR A 288 -28.39 -7.77 4.18
CA THR A 288 -28.79 -7.48 2.80
C THR A 288 -29.90 -6.43 2.82
N ASN A 289 -29.55 -5.15 2.67
CA ASN A 289 -30.55 -4.13 2.33
C ASN A 289 -30.79 -4.14 0.81
N VAL A 290 -31.68 -5.02 0.34
CA VAL A 290 -32.18 -5.03 -1.04
C VAL A 290 -33.71 -4.87 -1.03
N PRO A 291 -34.29 -3.85 -1.71
CA PRO A 291 -35.72 -3.81 -1.92
C PRO A 291 -36.12 -4.95 -2.87
N THR A 292 -36.95 -5.86 -2.37
CA THR A 292 -37.50 -7.01 -3.09
C THR A 292 -38.18 -6.62 -4.40
N LYS A 293 -37.65 -7.10 -5.54
CA LYS A 293 -38.43 -7.62 -6.68
C LYS A 293 -37.64 -8.72 -7.42
N THR A 294 -38.06 -9.96 -7.14
CA THR A 294 -38.07 -11.17 -8.01
C THR A 294 -37.09 -11.25 -9.20
N GLY A 295 -36.18 -12.23 -9.15
CA GLY A 295 -35.54 -12.81 -10.33
C GLY A 295 -34.10 -13.27 -10.07
N THR A 296 -33.90 -14.56 -9.84
CA THR A 296 -32.58 -15.18 -9.64
C THR A 296 -31.64 -14.93 -10.82
N LYS A 297 -30.56 -14.17 -10.58
CA LYS A 297 -29.29 -14.26 -11.32
C LYS A 297 -28.18 -14.18 -10.28
N ALA A 298 -27.24 -15.11 -10.34
CA ALA A 298 -25.99 -15.01 -9.59
C ALA A 298 -25.35 -13.64 -9.86
N ALA A 299 -24.90 -12.97 -8.81
CA ALA A 299 -24.23 -11.68 -8.91
C ALA A 299 -22.91 -11.89 -9.68
N VAL A 300 -22.95 -11.60 -10.98
CA VAL A 300 -21.75 -11.33 -11.76
C VAL A 300 -21.27 -9.97 -11.26
N ILE A 301 -20.11 -9.95 -10.62
CA ILE A 301 -19.41 -8.71 -10.27
C ILE A 301 -19.17 -7.99 -11.61
N ASP A 302 -19.75 -6.81 -11.77
CA ASP A 302 -19.62 -6.03 -13.00
C ASP A 302 -18.21 -5.44 -13.05
N ASP A 303 -17.35 -6.01 -13.91
CA ASP A 303 -15.94 -5.66 -14.10
C ASP A 303 -15.70 -4.15 -14.27
N LYS A 304 -16.73 -3.40 -14.69
CA LYS A 304 -16.62 -1.97 -14.98
C LYS A 304 -16.70 -1.08 -13.74
N ALA A 305 -17.44 -1.48 -12.70
CA ALA A 305 -17.62 -0.66 -11.51
C ALA A 305 -16.41 -0.67 -10.56
N LEU A 306 -15.61 -1.75 -10.57
CA LEU A 306 -14.34 -1.82 -9.80
C LEU A 306 -13.16 -1.20 -10.54
N ALA A 307 -13.16 -1.21 -11.89
CA ALA A 307 -12.12 -0.58 -12.67
C ALA A 307 -12.08 0.95 -12.46
N ASP A 308 -13.25 1.56 -12.26
CA ASP A 308 -13.38 3.00 -11.97
C ASP A 308 -12.92 3.38 -10.53
N ASP A 309 -12.72 2.40 -9.63
CA ASP A 309 -12.11 2.59 -8.30
C ASP A 309 -10.58 2.32 -8.30
N ILE A 310 -10.04 1.79 -9.41
CA ILE A 310 -8.60 1.50 -9.62
C ILE A 310 -7.94 2.56 -10.53
N ASP A 311 -8.72 3.34 -11.29
CA ASP A 311 -8.25 4.42 -12.19
C ASP A 311 -8.52 5.84 -11.64
#